data_AF-A0A0F4VFZ3-F1
#
_entry.id   AF-A0A0F4VFZ3-F1
#
_cell.length_a   1.000
_cell.length_b   1.000
_cell.length_c   1.000
_cell.angle_alpha   90.00
_cell.angle_beta   90.00
_cell.angle_gamma   90.00
#
_symmetry.space_group_name_H-M   'P 1'
#
loop_
_entity.id
_entity.type
_entity.pdbx_description
1 polymer ?
#
loop_
_entity_poly.entity_id
_entity_poly.type
_entity_poly.pdbx_seq_one_letter_code
_entity_poly.pdbx_strand_id
1 'polypeptide(L)'
;MRAEQFSSAVLDWYDRHGRHDLPWQQGITPYRVWVSEIMLQQTQVSTVLNYFDRFMASLPTVEALAAAPEDEVLHLWTGLGYYTRARNLQKTAKIVVEQYAGEFPRAVEKLVDLPGIGLSTAGAIASLSMGLRAPILDGNVKRVLARFTAQEGYPGEPKVAKQLWANAERFTPHDRVNAYTQAMMDLGATLCTRSKPSCLLCPLEKGCEAHMLGLETRYPIPKPRKAVPQKRTLMPMLANGDGAILLYRRPSTGLWGGLWSLPELDDLDDLQHLASQHSLELGSQQALPSLVHTFSHFQLSIEPWLVQVQEAGHHVAEADWLWYNLATPPRLGLAAPVKTLLERAAAVLNAGESS
;
A
#
# COMPACT_ATOMS: atom_id res chain seq x y z
N MET A 1 5.31 7.04 35.00
CA MET A 1 6.04 5.75 34.86
C MET A 1 7.40 6.02 34.23
N ARG A 2 8.50 5.41 34.73
CA ARG A 2 9.85 5.57 34.16
C ARG A 2 10.02 4.76 32.87
N ALA A 3 11.07 5.04 32.08
CA ALA A 3 11.28 4.39 30.78
C ALA A 3 11.50 2.88 30.92
N GLU A 4 12.27 2.44 31.91
CA GLU A 4 12.55 1.03 32.17
C GLU A 4 11.29 0.27 32.61
N GLN A 5 10.43 0.94 33.38
CA GLN A 5 9.13 0.37 33.80
C GLN A 5 8.18 0.24 32.61
N PHE A 6 8.19 1.22 31.70
CA PHE A 6 7.41 1.17 30.47
C PHE A 6 7.82 -0.01 29.60
N SER A 7 9.11 -0.10 29.26
CA SER A 7 9.61 -1.15 28.36
C SER A 7 9.46 -2.54 28.98
N SER A 8 9.70 -2.69 30.28
CA SER A 8 9.48 -3.97 30.99
C SER A 8 8.00 -4.38 30.94
N ALA A 9 7.06 -3.47 31.22
CA ALA A 9 5.63 -3.79 31.17
C ALA A 9 5.16 -4.20 29.76
N VAL A 10 5.70 -3.56 28.72
CA VAL A 10 5.43 -3.91 27.31
C VAL A 10 5.98 -5.30 26.98
N LEU A 11 7.22 -5.60 27.37
CA LEU A 11 7.86 -6.89 27.12
C LEU A 11 7.17 -8.02 27.89
N ASP A 12 6.86 -7.82 29.17
CA ASP A 12 6.17 -8.80 30.01
C ASP A 12 4.77 -9.14 29.47
N TRP A 13 4.11 -8.17 28.85
CA TRP A 13 2.84 -8.39 28.16
C TRP A 13 3.04 -9.18 26.87
N TYR A 14 4.04 -8.83 26.08
CA TYR A 14 4.36 -9.49 24.81
C TYR A 14 4.70 -10.97 24.99
N ASP A 15 5.43 -11.31 26.06
CA ASP A 15 5.77 -12.70 26.39
C ASP A 15 4.55 -13.57 26.69
N ARG A 16 3.44 -12.96 27.13
CA ARG A 16 2.20 -13.66 27.48
C ARG A 16 1.11 -13.60 26.41
N HIS A 17 1.07 -12.51 25.65
CA HIS A 17 -0.06 -12.14 24.79
C HIS A 17 0.34 -11.65 23.40
N GLY A 18 1.63 -11.48 23.13
CA GLY A 18 2.14 -11.06 21.82
C GLY A 18 1.80 -12.06 20.73
N ARG A 19 1.73 -11.59 19.49
CA ARG A 19 1.58 -12.47 18.32
C ARG A 19 2.96 -12.96 17.90
N HIS A 20 3.08 -14.27 17.77
CA HIS A 20 4.34 -14.96 17.39
C HIS A 20 4.17 -15.84 16.15
N ASP A 21 2.96 -15.88 15.58
CA ASP A 21 2.52 -16.80 14.53
C ASP A 21 2.46 -16.15 13.14
N LEU A 22 2.84 -14.87 13.01
CA LEU A 22 2.78 -14.19 11.71
C LEU A 22 3.86 -14.73 10.75
N PRO A 23 3.57 -14.92 9.45
CA PRO A 23 4.52 -15.51 8.51
C PRO A 23 5.89 -14.82 8.45
N TRP A 24 5.91 -13.49 8.54
CA TRP A 24 7.14 -12.69 8.53
C TRP A 24 7.92 -12.68 9.86
N GLN A 25 7.35 -13.23 10.93
CA GLN A 25 8.07 -13.51 12.19
C GLN A 25 8.78 -14.87 12.16
N GLN A 26 8.47 -15.71 11.17
CA GLN A 26 9.13 -17.00 10.96
C GLN A 26 10.27 -16.86 9.95
N GLY A 27 11.43 -17.46 10.27
CA GLY A 27 12.62 -17.39 9.43
C GLY A 27 13.06 -15.94 9.17
N ILE A 28 13.25 -15.17 10.25
CA ILE A 28 13.49 -13.72 10.17
C ILE A 28 14.74 -13.42 9.34
N THR A 29 14.56 -12.65 8.27
CA THR A 29 15.64 -12.03 7.49
C THR A 29 15.29 -10.57 7.20
N PRO A 30 16.28 -9.69 6.94
CA PRO A 30 16.01 -8.32 6.53
C PRO A 30 15.08 -8.22 5.33
N TYR A 31 15.25 -9.12 4.33
CA TYR A 31 14.38 -9.18 3.15
C TYR A 31 12.92 -9.45 3.52
N ARG A 32 12.66 -10.49 4.31
CA ARG A 32 11.29 -10.88 4.70
C ARG A 32 10.60 -9.80 5.52
N VAL A 33 11.29 -9.27 6.53
CA VAL A 33 10.78 -8.17 7.36
C VAL A 33 10.51 -6.93 6.51
N TRP A 34 11.42 -6.56 5.64
CA TRP A 34 11.23 -5.40 4.77
C TRP A 34 10.01 -5.55 3.86
N VAL A 35 9.84 -6.70 3.19
CA VAL A 35 8.67 -6.92 2.32
C VAL A 35 7.37 -6.84 3.12
N SER A 36 7.29 -7.47 4.30
CA SER A 36 6.09 -7.39 5.14
C SER A 36 5.81 -5.96 5.59
N GLU A 37 6.85 -5.21 6.01
CA GLU A 37 6.71 -3.83 6.45
C GLU A 37 6.19 -2.93 5.32
N ILE A 38 6.69 -3.09 4.10
CA ILE A 38 6.17 -2.34 2.94
C ILE A 38 4.72 -2.74 2.63
N MET A 39 4.37 -4.03 2.69
CA MET A 39 2.99 -4.48 2.47
C MET A 39 2.03 -3.94 3.55
N LEU A 40 2.44 -3.88 4.81
CA LEU A 40 1.64 -3.42 5.95
C LEU A 40 1.41 -1.90 5.99
N GLN A 41 2.12 -1.13 5.16
CA GLN A 41 1.85 0.31 5.03
C GLN A 41 0.41 0.54 4.56
N GLN A 42 -0.42 1.13 5.43
CA GLN A 42 -1.82 1.45 5.13
C GLN A 42 -2.65 0.24 4.68
N THR A 43 -2.25 -0.98 5.05
CA THR A 43 -2.91 -2.23 4.69
C THR A 43 -3.10 -3.09 5.95
N GLN A 44 -4.23 -3.78 6.08
CA GLN A 44 -4.51 -4.61 7.27
C GLN A 44 -3.73 -5.92 7.23
N VAL A 45 -3.33 -6.42 8.40
CA VAL A 45 -2.60 -7.69 8.57
C VAL A 45 -3.33 -8.84 7.86
N SER A 46 -4.64 -8.97 8.06
CA SER A 46 -5.46 -10.02 7.45
C SER A 46 -5.42 -10.00 5.93
N THR A 47 -5.37 -8.81 5.32
CA THR A 47 -5.19 -8.67 3.87
C THR A 47 -3.80 -9.10 3.45
N VAL A 48 -2.75 -8.75 4.20
CA VAL A 48 -1.35 -9.01 3.83
C VAL A 48 -0.98 -10.49 3.88
N LEU A 49 -1.55 -11.29 4.79
CA LEU A 49 -1.20 -12.70 4.99
C LEU A 49 -1.09 -13.48 3.65
N ASN A 50 -2.17 -13.50 2.86
CA ASN A 50 -2.20 -14.24 1.59
C ASN A 50 -1.24 -13.65 0.54
N TYR A 51 -0.99 -12.34 0.57
CA TYR A 51 -0.09 -11.72 -0.40
C TYR A 51 1.36 -11.99 -0.07
N PHE A 52 1.73 -11.93 1.21
CA PHE A 52 3.08 -12.19 1.67
C PHE A 52 3.51 -13.60 1.30
N ASP A 53 2.66 -14.61 1.56
CA ASP A 53 3.00 -16.01 1.28
C ASP A 53 3.20 -16.26 -0.22
N ARG A 54 2.29 -15.77 -1.08
CA ARG A 54 2.44 -15.87 -2.54
C ARG A 54 3.69 -15.14 -3.06
N PHE A 55 3.97 -13.96 -2.50
CA PHE A 55 5.12 -13.15 -2.91
C PHE A 55 6.41 -13.84 -2.50
N MET A 56 6.51 -14.36 -1.28
CA MET A 56 7.68 -15.11 -0.81
C MET A 56 7.87 -16.44 -1.56
N ALA A 57 6.79 -17.10 -2.00
CA ALA A 57 6.89 -18.31 -2.81
C ALA A 57 7.44 -18.02 -4.22
N SER A 58 7.06 -16.89 -4.82
CA SER A 58 7.47 -16.53 -6.19
C SER A 58 8.83 -15.83 -6.21
N LEU A 59 9.09 -14.94 -5.25
CA LEU A 59 10.27 -14.09 -5.13
C LEU A 59 10.89 -14.30 -3.74
N PRO A 60 11.55 -15.44 -3.48
CA PRO A 60 11.98 -15.85 -2.14
C PRO A 60 13.18 -15.07 -1.60
N THR A 61 13.95 -14.40 -2.46
CA THR A 61 15.15 -13.63 -2.09
C THR A 61 15.15 -12.24 -2.70
N VAL A 62 16.03 -11.37 -2.21
CA VAL A 62 16.19 -10.01 -2.75
C VAL A 62 16.72 -10.04 -4.20
N GLU A 63 17.55 -11.01 -4.55
CA GLU A 63 18.05 -11.24 -5.92
C GLU A 63 16.92 -11.64 -6.85
N ALA A 64 16.04 -12.55 -6.42
CA ALA A 64 14.87 -12.94 -7.20
C ALA A 64 13.96 -11.73 -7.49
N LEU A 65 13.69 -10.90 -6.48
CA LEU A 65 12.92 -9.68 -6.64
C LEU A 65 13.62 -8.67 -7.56
N ALA A 66 14.94 -8.50 -7.44
CA ALA A 66 15.71 -7.57 -8.28
C ALA A 66 15.71 -7.98 -9.76
N ALA A 67 15.81 -9.30 -10.04
CA ALA A 67 15.88 -9.86 -11.37
C ALA A 67 14.51 -10.02 -12.07
N ALA A 68 13.42 -10.10 -11.29
CA ALA A 68 12.08 -10.31 -11.85
C ALA A 68 11.67 -9.20 -12.84
N PRO A 69 10.91 -9.52 -13.90
CA PRO A 69 10.23 -8.52 -14.71
C PRO A 69 9.31 -7.62 -13.87
N GLU A 70 9.26 -6.33 -14.18
CA GLU A 70 8.43 -5.39 -13.42
C GLU A 70 6.94 -5.78 -13.41
N ASP A 71 6.41 -6.24 -14.55
CA ASP A 71 5.02 -6.68 -14.66
C ASP A 71 4.70 -7.88 -13.75
N GLU A 72 5.67 -8.78 -13.51
CA GLU A 72 5.50 -9.88 -12.56
C GLU A 72 5.38 -9.38 -11.12
N VAL A 73 6.24 -8.44 -10.72
CA VAL A 73 6.18 -7.81 -9.38
C VAL A 73 4.86 -7.08 -9.19
N LEU A 74 4.42 -6.31 -10.18
CA LEU A 74 3.14 -5.59 -10.15
C LEU A 74 1.95 -6.56 -10.15
N HIS A 75 2.03 -7.67 -10.88
CA HIS A 75 1.01 -8.71 -10.87
C HIS A 75 0.85 -9.32 -9.47
N LEU A 76 1.95 -9.70 -8.81
CA LEU A 76 1.94 -10.23 -7.44
C LEU A 76 1.38 -9.21 -6.43
N TRP A 77 1.55 -7.91 -6.69
CA TRP A 77 1.05 -6.80 -5.87
C TRP A 77 -0.40 -6.40 -6.17
N THR A 78 -0.99 -6.88 -7.27
CA THR A 78 -2.32 -6.48 -7.72
C THR A 78 -3.37 -6.72 -6.65
N GLY A 79 -4.04 -5.65 -6.20
CA GLY A 79 -5.04 -5.69 -5.14
C GLY A 79 -4.59 -5.15 -3.77
N LEU A 80 -3.27 -5.00 -3.53
CA LEU A 80 -2.76 -4.33 -2.31
C LEU A 80 -2.84 -2.81 -2.37
N GLY A 81 -2.99 -2.23 -3.56
CA GLY A 81 -2.98 -0.78 -3.77
C GLY A 81 -1.61 -0.12 -3.51
N TYR A 82 -1.55 1.20 -3.74
CA TYR A 82 -0.32 2.00 -3.61
C TYR A 82 0.89 1.37 -4.35
N TYR A 83 0.76 1.15 -5.67
CA TYR A 83 1.74 0.44 -6.50
C TYR A 83 3.14 1.08 -6.56
N THR A 84 3.25 2.35 -6.18
CA THR A 84 4.56 2.99 -5.95
C THR A 84 5.38 2.25 -4.89
N ARG A 85 4.72 1.58 -3.93
CA ARG A 85 5.38 0.69 -2.97
C ARG A 85 6.07 -0.49 -3.67
N ALA A 86 5.38 -1.19 -4.57
CA ALA A 86 5.96 -2.31 -5.32
C ALA A 86 7.14 -1.89 -6.20
N ARG A 87 7.01 -0.74 -6.88
CA ARG A 87 8.09 -0.19 -7.71
C ARG A 87 9.31 0.19 -6.87
N ASN A 88 9.09 0.91 -5.77
CA ASN A 88 10.17 1.26 -4.85
C ASN A 88 10.78 0.02 -4.20
N LEU A 89 9.97 -1.00 -3.90
CA LEU A 89 10.43 -2.29 -3.40
C LEU A 89 11.42 -2.90 -4.40
N GLN A 90 11.03 -3.06 -5.66
CA GLN A 90 11.92 -3.61 -6.70
C GLN A 90 13.16 -2.75 -6.94
N LYS A 91 13.01 -1.42 -6.99
CA LYS A 91 14.14 -0.50 -7.16
C LYS A 91 15.15 -0.63 -6.01
N THR A 92 14.67 -0.74 -4.78
CA THR A 92 15.50 -0.99 -3.60
C THR A 92 16.17 -2.36 -3.66
N ALA A 93 15.47 -3.41 -4.12
CA ALA A 93 16.07 -4.73 -4.29
C ALA A 93 17.27 -4.67 -5.25
N LYS A 94 17.13 -3.99 -6.38
CA LYS A 94 18.23 -3.77 -7.35
C LYS A 94 19.42 -3.03 -6.70
N ILE A 95 19.16 -1.95 -5.96
CA ILE A 95 20.20 -1.22 -5.23
C ILE A 95 20.91 -2.12 -4.20
N VAL A 96 20.17 -2.93 -3.45
CA VAL A 96 20.74 -3.83 -2.44
C VAL A 96 21.64 -4.89 -3.09
N VAL A 97 21.23 -5.46 -4.22
CA VAL A 97 22.06 -6.41 -4.96
C VAL A 97 23.31 -5.73 -5.54
N GLU A 98 23.15 -4.59 -6.19
CA GLU A 98 24.25 -3.90 -6.90
C GLU A 98 25.27 -3.25 -5.97
N GLN A 99 24.81 -2.59 -4.90
CA GLN A 99 25.66 -1.74 -4.04
C GLN A 99 26.01 -2.41 -2.71
N TYR A 100 25.23 -3.38 -2.27
CA TYR A 100 25.40 -4.05 -0.98
C TYR A 100 25.50 -5.58 -1.09
N ALA A 101 25.74 -6.11 -2.30
CA ALA A 101 25.96 -7.53 -2.56
C ALA A 101 24.85 -8.45 -2.02
N GLY A 102 23.60 -8.00 -2.08
CA GLY A 102 22.42 -8.76 -1.62
C GLY A 102 22.13 -8.64 -0.12
N GLU A 103 22.98 -7.95 0.65
CA GLU A 103 22.78 -7.75 2.09
C GLU A 103 22.24 -6.36 2.42
N PHE A 104 21.18 -6.27 3.22
CA PHE A 104 20.67 -4.97 3.66
C PHE A 104 21.69 -4.25 4.56
N PRO A 105 21.89 -2.94 4.38
CA PRO A 105 22.84 -2.19 5.20
C PRO A 105 22.41 -2.19 6.68
N ARG A 106 23.37 -2.49 7.56
CA ARG A 106 23.17 -2.52 9.02
C ARG A 106 23.25 -1.14 9.68
N ALA A 107 22.59 -0.14 9.11
CA ALA A 107 22.53 1.22 9.64
C ALA A 107 21.20 1.89 9.24
N VAL A 108 20.53 2.54 10.19
CA VAL A 108 19.22 3.16 9.96
C VAL A 108 19.31 4.25 8.90
N GLU A 109 20.37 5.05 8.93
CA GLU A 109 20.62 6.15 8.00
C GLU A 109 20.71 5.63 6.56
N LYS A 110 21.46 4.54 6.35
CA LYS A 110 21.59 3.91 5.03
C LYS A 110 20.31 3.24 4.56
N LEU A 111 19.52 2.68 5.48
CA LEU A 111 18.21 2.11 5.15
C LEU A 111 17.23 3.21 4.70
N VAL A 112 17.26 4.40 5.31
CA VAL A 112 16.41 5.54 4.94
C VAL A 112 16.72 6.08 3.54
N ASP A 113 17.97 5.96 3.08
CA ASP A 113 18.35 6.38 1.73
C ASP A 113 17.75 5.48 0.62
N LEU A 114 17.25 4.29 0.97
CA LEU A 114 16.66 3.35 0.04
C LEU A 114 15.21 3.75 -0.35
N PRO A 115 14.84 3.67 -1.64
CA PRO A 115 13.49 3.99 -2.11
C PRO A 115 12.36 3.29 -1.32
N GLY A 116 11.40 4.09 -0.85
CA GLY A 116 10.22 3.58 -0.14
C GLY A 116 10.46 3.20 1.33
N ILE A 117 11.68 3.35 1.85
CA ILE A 117 11.98 3.13 3.26
C ILE A 117 12.05 4.48 3.98
N GLY A 118 11.02 4.78 4.77
CA GLY A 118 11.05 5.93 5.69
C GLY A 118 11.69 5.56 7.04
N LEU A 119 11.92 6.57 7.89
CA LEU A 119 12.59 6.40 9.19
C LEU A 119 11.98 5.29 10.06
N SER A 120 10.65 5.21 10.16
CA SER A 120 9.99 4.15 10.94
C SER A 120 10.16 2.76 10.32
N THR A 121 10.15 2.65 8.99
CA THR A 121 10.36 1.38 8.29
C THR A 121 11.81 0.93 8.45
N ALA A 122 12.77 1.85 8.33
CA ALA A 122 14.19 1.57 8.60
C ALA A 122 14.39 1.06 10.03
N GLY A 123 13.75 1.71 11.02
CA GLY A 123 13.78 1.25 12.41
C GLY A 123 13.17 -0.13 12.60
N ALA A 124 12.06 -0.44 11.92
CA ALA A 124 11.43 -1.75 11.98
C ALA A 124 12.35 -2.84 11.40
N ILE A 125 12.93 -2.62 10.20
CA ILE A 125 13.88 -3.56 9.58
C ILE A 125 15.09 -3.77 10.50
N ALA A 126 15.73 -2.68 10.95
CA ALA A 126 16.93 -2.73 11.76
C ALA A 126 16.70 -3.43 13.11
N SER A 127 15.60 -3.12 13.80
CA SER A 127 15.32 -3.73 15.10
C SER A 127 14.85 -5.18 14.99
N LEU A 128 13.87 -5.47 14.13
CA LEU A 128 13.25 -6.81 14.04
C LEU A 128 14.21 -7.84 13.44
N SER A 129 14.98 -7.48 12.41
CA SER A 129 15.81 -8.44 11.67
C SER A 129 17.30 -8.41 12.00
N MET A 130 17.81 -7.30 12.54
CA MET A 130 19.25 -7.13 12.80
C MET A 130 19.57 -6.97 14.29
N GLY A 131 18.56 -6.88 15.16
CA GLY A 131 18.73 -6.66 16.59
C GLY A 131 19.29 -5.28 16.95
N LEU A 132 19.22 -4.31 16.03
CA LEU A 132 19.74 -2.97 16.27
C LEU A 132 18.72 -2.14 17.06
N ARG A 133 19.21 -1.36 18.04
CA ARG A 133 18.35 -0.42 18.76
C ARG A 133 17.95 0.73 17.84
N ALA A 134 16.74 0.64 17.29
CA ALA A 134 16.18 1.64 16.41
C ALA A 134 14.69 1.83 16.72
N PRO A 135 14.25 3.03 17.17
CA PRO A 135 12.85 3.28 17.47
C PRO A 135 11.99 3.27 16.20
N ILE A 136 10.71 2.99 16.37
CA ILE A 136 9.69 3.08 15.32
C ILE A 136 8.59 4.06 15.73
N LEU A 137 7.88 4.60 14.74
CA LEU A 137 6.74 5.50 14.96
C LEU A 137 5.69 5.34 13.86
N ASP A 138 5.27 4.10 13.63
CA ASP A 138 4.18 3.75 12.73
C ASP A 138 2.83 4.25 13.28
N GLY A 139 1.73 3.98 12.56
CA GLY A 139 0.40 4.41 13.01
C GLY A 139 -0.02 3.85 14.37
N ASN A 140 0.44 2.65 14.72
CA ASN A 140 0.14 1.98 15.98
C ASN A 140 0.93 2.58 17.14
N VAL A 141 2.26 2.61 17.03
CA VAL A 141 3.16 3.15 18.06
C VAL A 141 2.89 4.63 18.28
N LYS A 142 2.65 5.40 17.22
CA LYS A 142 2.26 6.81 17.32
C LYS A 142 1.02 7.01 18.18
N ARG A 143 0.01 6.15 18.05
CA ARG A 143 -1.22 6.23 18.85
C ARG A 143 -0.98 5.83 20.30
N VAL A 144 -0.23 4.75 20.54
CA VAL A 144 0.14 4.32 21.90
C VAL A 144 0.88 5.44 22.61
N LEU A 145 1.94 5.98 22.01
CA LEU A 145 2.75 7.03 22.61
C LEU A 145 1.99 8.35 22.77
N ALA A 146 1.21 8.77 21.77
CA ALA A 146 0.39 9.98 21.88
C ALA A 146 -0.63 9.90 23.02
N ARG A 147 -1.23 8.72 23.26
CA ARG A 147 -2.13 8.52 24.40
C ARG A 147 -1.36 8.45 25.71
N PHE A 148 -0.26 7.71 25.73
CA PHE A 148 0.53 7.51 26.94
C PHE A 148 1.02 8.83 27.53
N THR A 149 1.41 9.79 26.68
CA THR A 149 1.90 11.11 27.10
C THR A 149 0.90 12.25 26.88
N ALA A 150 -0.39 11.93 26.67
CA ALA A 150 -1.45 12.89 26.33
C ALA A 150 -1.00 13.99 25.35
N GLN A 151 -0.33 13.57 24.27
CA GLN A 151 0.38 14.47 23.36
C GLN A 151 -0.59 15.40 22.63
N GLU A 152 -0.49 16.69 22.96
CA GLU A 152 -1.22 17.76 22.29
C GLU A 152 -0.68 18.03 20.87
N GLY A 153 -1.58 18.49 20.01
CA GLY A 153 -1.33 18.83 18.60
C GLY A 153 -1.45 17.66 17.62
N TYR A 154 -1.59 17.99 16.33
CA TYR A 154 -1.69 17.01 15.25
C TYR A 154 -0.31 16.37 14.99
N PRO A 155 -0.15 15.03 15.01
CA PRO A 155 1.16 14.40 14.80
C PRO A 155 1.84 14.63 13.45
N GLY A 156 1.16 15.25 12.48
CA GLY A 156 1.80 15.66 11.23
C GLY A 156 2.47 17.04 11.31
N GLU A 157 2.30 17.79 12.41
CA GLU A 157 3.03 19.03 12.65
C GLU A 157 4.49 18.71 13.05
N PRO A 158 5.49 19.42 12.49
CA PRO A 158 6.91 19.12 12.76
C PRO A 158 7.28 19.09 14.24
N LYS A 159 6.74 20.03 15.03
CA LYS A 159 6.98 20.12 16.48
C LYS A 159 6.47 18.88 17.21
N VAL A 160 5.23 18.47 16.93
CA VAL A 160 4.56 17.32 17.56
C VAL A 160 5.23 16.01 17.12
N ALA A 161 5.57 15.89 15.83
CA ALA A 161 6.30 14.74 15.31
C ALA A 161 7.66 14.57 16.01
N LYS A 162 8.42 15.65 16.21
CA LYS A 162 9.70 15.63 16.94
C LYS A 162 9.54 15.16 18.39
N GLN A 163 8.50 15.61 19.08
CA GLN A 163 8.20 15.18 20.46
C GLN A 163 7.86 13.68 20.52
N LEU A 164 7.05 13.18 19.60
CA LEU A 164 6.70 11.76 19.53
C LEU A 164 7.91 10.87 19.20
N TRP A 165 8.80 11.32 18.32
CA TRP A 165 10.07 10.62 18.07
C TRP A 165 10.99 10.61 19.30
N ALA A 166 11.08 11.71 20.03
CA ALA A 166 11.83 11.75 21.28
C ALA A 166 11.25 10.78 22.33
N ASN A 167 9.92 10.64 22.39
CA ASN A 167 9.26 9.65 23.25
C ASN A 167 9.56 8.22 22.78
N ALA A 168 9.49 7.95 21.47
CA ALA A 168 9.83 6.63 20.93
C ALA A 168 11.28 6.23 21.28
N GLU A 169 12.21 7.17 21.10
CA GLU A 169 13.62 6.98 21.48
C GLU A 169 13.78 6.72 22.99
N ARG A 170 13.13 7.53 23.82
CA ARG A 170 13.18 7.42 25.29
C ARG A 170 12.68 6.07 25.80
N PHE A 171 11.59 5.53 25.22
CA PHE A 171 10.96 4.30 25.70
C PHE A 171 11.52 3.03 25.06
N THR A 172 12.28 3.15 23.96
CA THR A 172 12.93 2.00 23.33
C THR A 172 14.07 1.48 24.23
N PRO A 173 14.01 0.21 24.69
CA PRO A 173 15.03 -0.36 25.58
C PRO A 173 16.36 -0.58 24.84
N HIS A 174 17.40 -0.93 25.58
CA HIS A 174 18.68 -1.36 25.00
C HIS A 174 18.71 -2.86 24.68
N ASP A 175 18.02 -3.67 25.49
CA ASP A 175 17.92 -5.10 25.30
C ASP A 175 16.56 -5.49 24.73
N ARG A 176 16.50 -6.65 24.06
CA ARG A 176 15.26 -7.22 23.48
C ARG A 176 14.53 -6.25 22.54
N VAL A 177 15.27 -5.43 21.81
CA VAL A 177 14.72 -4.36 20.94
C VAL A 177 13.76 -4.88 19.88
N ASN A 178 14.06 -6.05 19.30
CA ASN A 178 13.18 -6.73 18.35
C ASN A 178 11.81 -7.07 18.97
N ALA A 179 11.81 -7.68 20.16
CA ALA A 179 10.59 -8.02 20.88
C ALA A 179 9.81 -6.76 21.29
N TYR A 180 10.50 -5.73 21.76
CA TYR A 180 9.86 -4.46 22.12
C TYR A 180 9.21 -3.77 20.91
N THR A 181 9.90 -3.72 19.77
CA THR A 181 9.37 -3.15 18.52
C THR A 181 8.08 -3.85 18.11
N GLN A 182 8.09 -5.19 18.09
CA GLN A 182 6.89 -5.97 17.76
C GLN A 182 5.78 -5.76 18.79
N ALA A 183 6.12 -5.78 20.08
CA ALA A 183 5.18 -5.57 21.17
C ALA A 183 4.46 -4.22 21.08
N MET A 184 5.18 -3.15 20.74
CA MET A 184 4.60 -1.82 20.58
C MET A 184 3.61 -1.74 19.41
N MET A 185 3.91 -2.43 18.30
CA MET A 185 2.98 -2.54 17.17
C MET A 185 1.74 -3.37 17.55
N ASP A 186 1.95 -4.51 18.22
CA ASP A 186 0.88 -5.39 18.68
C ASP A 186 -0.04 -4.70 19.68
N LEU A 187 0.50 -4.00 20.68
CA LEU A 187 -0.27 -3.22 21.63
C LEU A 187 -1.19 -2.22 20.94
N GLY A 188 -0.69 -1.49 19.95
CA GLY A 188 -1.51 -0.58 19.17
C GLY A 188 -2.58 -1.33 18.36
N ALA A 189 -2.24 -2.46 17.77
CA ALA A 189 -3.15 -3.24 16.94
C ALA A 189 -4.27 -3.93 17.72
N THR A 190 -4.01 -4.42 18.93
CA THR A 190 -4.92 -5.31 19.67
C THR A 190 -5.57 -4.69 20.90
N LEU A 191 -4.85 -3.84 21.66
CA LEU A 191 -5.37 -3.24 22.90
C LEU A 191 -5.68 -1.77 22.73
N CYS A 192 -4.69 -0.96 22.35
CA CYS A 192 -4.79 0.47 22.23
C CYS A 192 -5.38 0.86 20.86
N THR A 193 -6.56 0.32 20.54
CA THR A 193 -7.21 0.47 19.23
C THR A 193 -7.79 1.88 19.02
N ARG A 194 -8.14 2.23 17.78
CA ARG A 194 -8.57 3.59 17.42
C ARG A 194 -9.81 4.07 18.20
N SER A 195 -10.87 3.27 18.26
CA SER A 195 -12.18 3.72 18.78
C SER A 195 -12.56 3.15 20.13
N LYS A 196 -12.16 1.91 20.46
CA LYS A 196 -12.53 1.22 21.69
C LYS A 196 -11.29 0.55 22.31
N PRO A 197 -10.36 1.34 22.89
CA PRO A 197 -9.17 0.78 23.49
C PRO A 197 -9.52 -0.04 24.74
N SER A 198 -8.91 -1.21 24.89
CA SER A 198 -9.07 -2.10 26.04
C SER A 198 -8.17 -1.67 27.19
N CYS A 199 -8.36 -0.44 27.71
CA CYS A 199 -7.45 0.18 28.69
C CYS A 199 -7.24 -0.66 29.94
N LEU A 200 -8.28 -1.32 30.46
CA LEU A 200 -8.20 -2.17 31.66
C LEU A 200 -7.30 -3.40 31.49
N LEU A 201 -7.02 -3.81 30.26
CA LEU A 201 -6.12 -4.93 29.93
C LEU A 201 -4.73 -4.43 29.49
N CYS A 202 -4.53 -3.11 29.38
CA CYS A 202 -3.31 -2.53 28.86
C CYS A 202 -2.20 -2.55 29.94
N PRO A 203 -0.99 -3.05 29.63
CA PRO A 203 0.12 -3.05 30.59
C PRO A 203 0.58 -1.64 30.99
N LEU A 204 0.20 -0.63 30.21
CA LEU A 204 0.56 0.77 30.39
C LEU A 204 -0.51 1.59 31.12
N GLU A 205 -1.63 0.97 31.52
CA GLU A 205 -2.82 1.62 32.09
C GLU A 205 -2.46 2.61 33.21
N LYS A 206 -1.76 2.16 34.25
CA LYS A 206 -1.34 2.98 35.40
C LYS A 206 -0.46 4.19 35.07
N GLY A 207 0.19 4.19 33.90
CA GLY A 207 1.08 5.25 33.46
C GLY A 207 0.52 6.12 32.34
N CYS A 208 -0.64 5.77 31.78
CA CYS A 208 -1.17 6.40 30.58
C CYS A 208 -1.91 7.69 30.92
N GLU A 209 -1.37 8.83 30.52
CA GLU A 209 -1.94 10.15 30.80
C GLU A 209 -3.32 10.35 30.17
N ALA A 210 -3.52 9.90 28.93
CA ALA A 210 -4.84 9.96 28.32
C ALA A 210 -5.88 9.12 29.05
N HIS A 211 -5.49 7.99 29.66
CA HIS A 211 -6.41 7.16 30.44
C HIS A 211 -6.79 7.83 31.76
N MET A 212 -5.80 8.37 32.47
CA MET A 212 -6.04 9.14 33.71
C MET A 212 -6.97 10.34 33.50
N LEU A 213 -6.93 10.93 32.29
CA LEU A 213 -7.80 12.04 31.90
C LEU A 213 -9.15 11.61 31.30
N GLY A 214 -9.34 10.32 30.97
CA GLY A 214 -10.51 9.83 30.22
C GLY A 214 -10.61 10.38 28.79
N LEU A 215 -9.47 10.65 28.15
CA LEU A 215 -9.35 11.30 26.84
C LEU A 215 -8.65 10.42 25.78
N GLU A 216 -8.71 9.10 25.89
CA GLU A 216 -7.98 8.18 25.00
C GLU A 216 -8.39 8.34 23.53
N THR A 217 -9.68 8.58 23.26
CA THR A 217 -10.20 8.77 21.90
C THR A 217 -9.87 10.14 21.30
N ARG A 218 -9.43 11.10 22.13
CA ARG A 218 -8.93 12.42 21.67
C ARG A 218 -7.56 12.29 21.01
N TYR A 219 -6.73 11.35 21.46
CA TYR A 219 -5.36 11.20 21.01
C TYR A 219 -5.18 9.98 20.07
N PRO A 220 -4.38 10.11 19.00
CA PRO A 220 -3.76 11.34 18.53
C PRO A 220 -4.79 12.33 17.96
N ILE A 221 -4.53 13.63 18.10
CA ILE A 221 -5.40 14.67 17.53
C ILE A 221 -5.40 14.51 16.00
N PRO A 222 -6.57 14.43 15.35
CA PRO A 222 -6.65 14.23 13.91
C PRO A 222 -6.15 15.45 13.13
N LYS A 223 -5.78 15.22 11.87
CA LYS A 223 -5.48 16.31 10.94
C LYS A 223 -6.68 17.25 10.84
N PRO A 224 -6.49 18.58 10.87
CA PRO A 224 -7.56 19.52 10.55
C PRO A 224 -8.17 19.21 9.16
N ARG A 225 -9.50 19.08 9.10
CA ARG A 225 -10.20 18.72 7.86
C ARG A 225 -10.12 19.88 6.86
N LYS A 226 -9.82 19.55 5.61
CA LYS A 226 -10.01 20.43 4.45
C LYS A 226 -11.03 19.77 3.52
N ALA A 227 -11.71 20.57 2.69
CA ALA A 227 -12.54 20.02 1.63
C ALA A 227 -11.72 19.08 0.73
N VAL A 228 -12.26 17.90 0.43
CA VAL A 228 -11.62 16.93 -0.46
C VAL A 228 -12.00 17.31 -1.90
N PRO A 229 -11.03 17.61 -2.78
CA PRO A 229 -11.32 17.93 -4.17
C PRO A 229 -12.07 16.78 -4.87
N GLN A 230 -13.02 17.12 -5.73
CA GLN A 230 -13.69 16.18 -6.62
C GLN A 230 -13.17 16.35 -8.05
N LYS A 231 -12.84 15.25 -8.70
CA LYS A 231 -12.42 15.17 -10.10
C LYS A 231 -13.36 14.25 -10.86
N ARG A 232 -13.48 14.48 -12.17
CA ARG A 232 -14.27 13.66 -13.10
C ARG A 232 -13.37 13.23 -14.26
N THR A 233 -13.63 12.05 -14.81
CA THR A 233 -13.00 11.56 -16.05
C THR A 233 -13.93 10.60 -16.77
N LEU A 234 -13.84 10.54 -18.08
CA LEU A 234 -14.51 9.55 -18.91
C LEU A 234 -13.52 8.45 -19.31
N MET A 235 -13.94 7.19 -19.22
CA MET A 235 -13.11 6.05 -19.61
C MET A 235 -13.81 5.21 -20.68
N PRO A 236 -13.46 5.34 -21.97
CA PRO A 236 -13.96 4.44 -22.99
C PRO A 236 -13.29 3.07 -22.90
N MET A 237 -14.10 2.03 -22.98
CA MET A 237 -13.71 0.63 -23.11
C MET A 237 -13.94 0.24 -24.57
N LEU A 238 -12.91 0.43 -25.40
CA LEU A 238 -12.95 0.05 -26.81
C LEU A 238 -12.85 -1.48 -26.90
N ALA A 239 -13.93 -2.13 -27.34
CA ALA A 239 -14.04 -3.58 -27.47
C ALA A 239 -13.96 -3.99 -28.94
N ASN A 240 -13.01 -4.84 -29.30
CA ASN A 240 -12.94 -5.39 -30.65
C ASN A 240 -13.94 -6.55 -30.86
N GLY A 241 -13.98 -7.09 -32.08
CA GLY A 241 -14.87 -8.20 -32.44
C GLY A 241 -14.66 -9.50 -31.65
N ASP A 242 -13.48 -9.69 -31.02
CA ASP A 242 -13.18 -10.83 -30.15
C ASP A 242 -13.55 -10.56 -28.67
N GLY A 243 -14.14 -9.40 -28.37
CA GLY A 243 -14.45 -8.97 -27.01
C GLY A 243 -13.22 -8.56 -26.19
N ALA A 244 -12.05 -8.40 -26.80
CA ALA A 244 -10.86 -7.87 -26.13
C ALA A 244 -10.97 -6.35 -25.97
N ILE A 245 -10.47 -5.83 -24.84
CA ILE A 245 -10.54 -4.39 -24.52
C ILE A 245 -9.18 -3.73 -24.75
N LEU A 246 -9.16 -2.61 -25.49
CA LEU A 246 -7.94 -1.84 -25.68
C LEU A 246 -7.52 -1.16 -24.36
N LEU A 247 -6.32 -1.48 -23.89
CA LEU A 247 -5.69 -0.85 -22.74
C LEU A 247 -4.41 -0.12 -23.15
N TYR A 248 -4.04 0.87 -22.36
CA TYR A 248 -2.75 1.54 -22.47
C TYR A 248 -1.97 1.49 -21.16
N ARG A 249 -0.64 1.47 -21.27
CA ARG A 249 0.28 1.60 -20.15
C ARG A 249 0.39 3.07 -19.78
N ARG A 250 -0.05 3.43 -18.58
CA ARG A 250 0.06 4.81 -18.09
C ARG A 250 1.53 5.23 -17.96
N PRO A 251 1.84 6.54 -18.08
CA PRO A 251 3.16 7.05 -17.75
C PRO A 251 3.63 6.59 -16.36
N SER A 252 4.93 6.40 -16.16
CA SER A 252 5.49 5.86 -14.90
C SER A 252 5.22 6.75 -13.68
N THR A 253 4.97 8.05 -13.89
CA THR A 253 4.64 9.03 -12.86
C THR A 253 3.18 9.46 -12.92
N GLY A 254 2.60 9.80 -11.77
CA GLY A 254 1.23 10.31 -11.67
C GLY A 254 0.23 9.27 -11.15
N LEU A 255 -1.06 9.51 -11.42
CA LEU A 255 -2.11 8.60 -10.98
C LEU A 255 -1.93 7.23 -11.63
N TRP A 256 -1.88 6.17 -10.81
CA TRP A 256 -1.69 4.77 -11.24
C TRP A 256 -0.48 4.56 -12.16
N GLY A 257 0.61 5.31 -11.92
CA GLY A 257 1.76 5.33 -12.83
C GLY A 257 2.30 3.94 -13.20
N GLY A 258 2.47 3.72 -14.50
CA GLY A 258 2.94 2.48 -15.14
C GLY A 258 2.00 1.27 -15.04
N LEU A 259 0.78 1.44 -14.52
CA LEU A 259 -0.25 0.40 -14.60
C LEU A 259 -0.96 0.46 -15.95
N TRP A 260 -1.52 -0.68 -16.37
CA TRP A 260 -2.42 -0.74 -17.51
C TRP A 260 -3.79 -0.17 -17.13
N SER A 261 -4.35 0.65 -18.02
CA SER A 261 -5.59 1.38 -17.79
C SER A 261 -6.42 1.50 -19.07
N LEU A 262 -7.69 1.81 -18.89
CA LEU A 262 -8.53 2.35 -19.95
C LEU A 262 -8.09 3.79 -20.26
N PRO A 263 -8.15 4.23 -21.53
CA PRO A 263 -7.95 5.62 -21.92
C PRO A 263 -8.79 6.58 -21.06
N GLU A 264 -8.32 7.81 -20.89
CA GLU A 264 -9.01 8.85 -20.15
C GLU A 264 -9.30 10.02 -21.09
N LEU A 265 -10.56 10.42 -21.14
CA LEU A 265 -11.03 11.58 -21.89
C LEU A 265 -11.68 12.59 -20.94
N ASP A 266 -11.62 13.87 -21.32
CA ASP A 266 -12.35 14.94 -20.65
C ASP A 266 -13.80 15.01 -21.17
N ASP A 267 -14.01 14.73 -22.46
CA ASP A 267 -15.32 14.70 -23.12
C ASP A 267 -15.44 13.52 -24.12
N LEU A 268 -16.68 13.15 -24.49
CA LEU A 268 -16.96 12.15 -25.53
C LEU A 268 -16.54 12.63 -26.92
N ASP A 269 -16.49 13.94 -27.15
CA ASP A 269 -16.07 14.50 -28.45
C ASP A 269 -14.64 14.06 -28.83
N ASP A 270 -13.80 13.72 -27.86
CA ASP A 270 -12.43 13.22 -28.06
C ASP A 270 -12.38 11.74 -28.49
N LEU A 271 -13.50 11.01 -28.37
CA LEU A 271 -13.56 9.57 -28.67
C LEU A 271 -13.23 9.26 -30.13
N GLN A 272 -13.71 10.09 -31.06
CA GLN A 272 -13.43 9.92 -32.49
C GLN A 272 -11.94 10.13 -32.79
N HIS A 273 -11.30 11.07 -32.08
CA HIS A 273 -9.88 11.32 -32.24
C HIS A 273 -9.06 10.12 -31.77
N LEU A 274 -9.36 9.59 -30.58
CA LEU A 274 -8.72 8.39 -30.04
C LEU A 274 -8.88 7.17 -30.96
N ALA A 275 -10.09 6.94 -31.49
CA ALA A 275 -10.33 5.84 -32.41
C ALA A 275 -9.51 5.99 -33.70
N SER A 276 -9.46 7.21 -34.26
CA SER A 276 -8.70 7.50 -35.48
C SER A 276 -7.19 7.31 -35.29
N GLN A 277 -6.65 7.65 -34.11
CA GLN A 277 -5.23 7.42 -33.78
C GLN A 277 -4.85 5.93 -33.87
N HIS A 278 -5.78 5.04 -33.54
CA HIS A 278 -5.57 3.59 -33.59
C HIS A 278 -6.15 2.91 -34.84
N SER A 279 -6.56 3.69 -35.85
CA SER A 279 -7.21 3.15 -37.06
C SER A 279 -8.44 2.28 -36.75
N LEU A 280 -9.26 2.74 -35.81
CA LEU A 280 -10.47 2.07 -35.36
C LEU A 280 -11.72 2.80 -35.89
N GLU A 281 -12.68 2.02 -36.38
CA GLU A 281 -14.02 2.50 -36.69
C GLU A 281 -14.92 2.31 -35.46
N LEU A 282 -15.60 3.38 -35.05
CA LEU A 282 -16.52 3.36 -33.92
C LEU A 282 -17.85 2.70 -34.31
N GLY A 283 -18.27 1.72 -33.51
CA GLY A 283 -19.56 1.06 -33.56
C GLY A 283 -20.53 1.56 -32.49
N SER A 284 -21.31 0.64 -31.93
CA SER A 284 -22.28 0.95 -30.88
C SER A 284 -21.60 1.46 -29.61
N GLN A 285 -22.23 2.44 -28.97
CA GLN A 285 -21.74 3.09 -27.75
C GLN A 285 -22.78 2.96 -26.65
N GLN A 286 -22.35 2.53 -25.46
CA GLN A 286 -23.22 2.33 -24.31
C GLN A 286 -22.57 2.89 -23.04
N ALA A 287 -23.23 3.85 -22.40
CA ALA A 287 -22.86 4.31 -21.08
C ALA A 287 -23.09 3.19 -20.04
N LEU A 288 -22.09 2.93 -19.20
CA LEU A 288 -22.22 2.04 -18.05
C LEU A 288 -22.36 2.86 -16.74
N PRO A 289 -22.88 2.26 -15.64
CA PRO A 289 -23.02 2.98 -14.38
C PRO A 289 -21.71 3.59 -13.88
N SER A 290 -21.76 4.86 -13.44
CA SER A 290 -20.57 5.56 -12.93
C SER A 290 -19.92 4.85 -11.73
N LEU A 291 -18.63 5.07 -11.56
CA LEU A 291 -17.83 4.52 -10.47
C LEU A 291 -17.10 5.65 -9.74
N VAL A 292 -17.31 5.77 -8.43
CA VAL A 292 -16.57 6.72 -7.60
C VAL A 292 -15.43 6.00 -6.90
N HIS A 293 -14.20 6.44 -7.15
CA HIS A 293 -13.01 5.96 -6.47
C HIS A 293 -12.45 7.05 -5.53
N THR A 294 -12.31 6.73 -4.25
CA THR A 294 -11.82 7.68 -3.24
C THR A 294 -10.34 7.47 -2.96
N PHE A 295 -9.53 8.50 -3.23
CA PHE A 295 -8.15 8.57 -2.79
C PHE A 295 -8.05 9.34 -1.46
N SER A 296 -6.92 9.21 -0.77
CA SER A 296 -6.67 9.94 0.49
C SER A 296 -6.68 11.47 0.32
N HIS A 297 -6.55 11.98 -0.91
CA HIS A 297 -6.38 13.40 -1.21
C HIS A 297 -7.37 13.98 -2.23
N PHE A 298 -8.21 13.16 -2.87
CA PHE A 298 -9.30 13.58 -3.76
C PHE A 298 -10.27 12.42 -4.02
N GLN A 299 -11.43 12.70 -4.61
CA GLN A 299 -12.34 11.69 -5.14
C GLN A 299 -12.40 11.78 -6.67
N LEU A 300 -12.38 10.65 -7.35
CA LEU A 300 -12.52 10.55 -8.80
C LEU A 300 -13.86 9.91 -9.14
N SER A 301 -14.71 10.65 -9.84
CA SER A 301 -15.90 10.12 -10.51
C SER A 301 -15.53 9.67 -11.91
N ILE A 302 -15.74 8.39 -12.20
CA ILE A 302 -15.42 7.77 -13.48
C ILE A 302 -16.73 7.52 -14.21
N GLU A 303 -16.80 7.97 -15.47
CA GLU A 303 -17.89 7.71 -16.41
C GLU A 303 -17.44 6.70 -17.47
N PRO A 304 -17.78 5.42 -17.29
CA PRO A 304 -17.38 4.37 -18.22
C PRO A 304 -18.31 4.28 -19.44
N TRP A 305 -17.72 4.14 -20.62
CA TRP A 305 -18.43 3.93 -21.89
C TRP A 305 -17.93 2.66 -22.56
N LEU A 306 -18.81 1.69 -22.81
CA LEU A 306 -18.48 0.53 -23.63
C LEU A 306 -18.70 0.90 -25.10
N VAL A 307 -17.67 0.70 -25.93
CA VAL A 307 -17.68 1.13 -27.32
C VAL A 307 -17.20 -0.03 -28.18
N GLN A 308 -18.06 -0.55 -29.05
CA GLN A 308 -17.65 -1.54 -30.04
C GLN A 308 -16.77 -0.87 -31.09
N VAL A 309 -15.71 -1.53 -31.51
CA VAL A 309 -14.81 -1.02 -32.56
C VAL A 309 -14.44 -2.11 -33.55
N GLN A 310 -14.18 -1.70 -34.79
CA GLN A 310 -13.64 -2.55 -35.84
C GLN A 310 -12.29 -2.00 -36.30
N GLU A 311 -11.32 -2.89 -36.55
CA GLU A 311 -10.03 -2.48 -37.10
C GLU A 311 -10.20 -2.07 -38.57
N ALA A 312 -9.89 -0.82 -38.90
CA ALA A 312 -9.95 -0.28 -40.25
C ALA A 312 -8.65 -0.54 -41.07
N GLY A 313 -7.66 -1.22 -40.47
CA GLY A 313 -6.39 -1.56 -41.11
C GLY A 313 -5.36 -2.20 -40.16
N HIS A 314 -4.20 -2.60 -40.69
CA HIS A 314 -3.11 -3.15 -39.90
C HIS A 314 -2.37 -2.04 -39.12
N HIS A 315 -2.60 -1.96 -37.81
CA HIS A 315 -1.83 -1.09 -36.92
C HIS A 315 -0.56 -1.81 -36.43
N VAL A 316 0.57 -1.10 -36.39
CA VAL A 316 1.79 -1.60 -35.71
C VAL A 316 1.58 -1.44 -34.22
N ALA A 317 1.54 -2.53 -33.46
CA ALA A 317 1.37 -2.47 -32.01
C ALA A 317 2.40 -1.51 -31.38
N GLU A 318 1.94 -0.39 -30.83
CA GLU A 318 2.78 0.48 -30.02
C GLU A 318 3.04 -0.22 -28.68
N ALA A 319 4.27 -0.13 -28.17
CA ALA A 319 4.69 -0.84 -26.96
C ALA A 319 3.83 -0.52 -25.70
N ASP A 320 3.14 0.61 -25.72
CA ASP A 320 2.31 1.11 -24.62
C ASP A 320 0.81 0.78 -24.78
N TRP A 321 0.40 0.06 -25.82
CA TRP A 321 -0.99 -0.32 -26.06
C TRP A 321 -1.15 -1.83 -26.27
N LEU A 322 -2.24 -2.41 -25.78
CA LEU A 322 -2.56 -3.82 -26.05
C LEU A 322 -4.06 -4.11 -26.02
N TRP A 323 -4.43 -5.19 -26.71
CA TRP A 323 -5.74 -5.82 -26.60
C TRP A 323 -5.76 -6.78 -25.40
N TYR A 324 -6.50 -6.42 -24.36
CA TYR A 324 -6.67 -7.22 -23.15
C TYR A 324 -7.80 -8.23 -23.34
N ASN A 325 -7.45 -9.50 -23.47
CA ASN A 325 -8.41 -10.57 -23.61
C ASN A 325 -9.12 -10.84 -22.27
N LEU A 326 -10.43 -10.59 -22.21
CA LEU A 326 -11.22 -10.78 -20.98
C LEU A 326 -11.40 -12.26 -20.60
N ALA A 327 -11.38 -13.18 -21.57
CA ALA A 327 -11.52 -14.62 -21.35
C ALA A 327 -10.21 -15.29 -20.90
N THR A 328 -9.07 -14.80 -21.40
CA THR A 328 -7.72 -15.28 -21.04
C THR A 328 -6.85 -14.10 -20.58
N PRO A 329 -7.15 -13.54 -19.39
CA PRO A 329 -6.53 -12.30 -18.94
C PRO A 329 -5.01 -12.43 -18.79
N PRO A 330 -4.20 -11.62 -19.51
CA PRO A 330 -2.76 -11.60 -19.31
C PRO A 330 -2.41 -11.12 -17.89
N ARG A 331 -1.24 -11.52 -17.39
CA ARG A 331 -0.75 -11.14 -16.06
C ARG A 331 -0.23 -9.70 -16.05
N LEU A 332 -1.14 -8.74 -16.03
CA LEU A 332 -0.84 -7.31 -16.04
C LEU A 332 -1.15 -6.65 -14.70
N GLY A 333 -0.39 -5.59 -14.37
CA GLY A 333 -0.71 -4.71 -13.25
C GLY A 333 -1.84 -3.74 -13.60
N LEU A 334 -3.01 -3.91 -12.96
CA LEU A 334 -4.20 -3.08 -13.19
C LEU A 334 -4.57 -2.29 -11.92
N ALA A 335 -5.12 -1.09 -12.10
CA ALA A 335 -5.74 -0.35 -11.00
C ALA A 335 -7.06 -1.01 -10.59
N ALA A 336 -7.40 -0.96 -9.29
CA ALA A 336 -8.66 -1.51 -8.77
C ALA A 336 -9.93 -1.07 -9.53
N PRO A 337 -10.15 0.24 -9.82
CA PRO A 337 -11.33 0.65 -10.59
C PRO A 337 -11.30 0.12 -12.03
N VAL A 338 -10.14 0.04 -12.68
CA VAL A 338 -10.02 -0.52 -14.04
C VAL A 338 -10.43 -2.00 -14.04
N LYS A 339 -9.98 -2.78 -13.05
CA LYS A 339 -10.39 -4.18 -12.90
C LYS A 339 -11.92 -4.30 -12.78
N THR A 340 -12.54 -3.48 -11.94
CA THR A 340 -14.01 -3.45 -11.80
C THR A 340 -14.72 -3.07 -13.10
N LEU A 341 -14.16 -2.13 -13.88
CA LEU A 341 -14.73 -1.74 -15.16
C LEU A 341 -14.61 -2.86 -16.22
N LEU A 342 -13.48 -3.57 -16.27
CA LEU A 342 -13.29 -4.72 -17.14
C LEU A 342 -14.25 -5.87 -16.79
N GLU A 343 -14.50 -6.13 -15.50
CA GLU A 343 -15.52 -7.09 -15.05
C GLU A 343 -16.93 -6.68 -15.50
N ARG A 344 -17.26 -5.38 -15.45
CA ARG A 344 -18.55 -4.85 -15.97
C ARG A 344 -18.65 -4.99 -17.48
N ALA A 345 -17.58 -4.69 -18.22
CA ALA A 345 -17.54 -4.84 -19.67
C ALA A 345 -17.77 -6.31 -20.07
N ALA A 346 -17.07 -7.26 -19.42
CA ALA A 346 -17.25 -8.68 -19.65
C ALA A 346 -18.71 -9.13 -19.44
N ALA A 347 -19.35 -8.66 -18.36
CA ALA A 347 -20.74 -8.99 -18.07
C ALA A 347 -21.72 -8.50 -19.17
N VAL A 348 -21.48 -7.31 -19.74
CA VAL A 348 -22.32 -6.75 -20.81
C VAL A 348 -22.06 -7.45 -22.15
N LEU A 349 -20.80 -7.69 -22.50
CA LEU A 349 -20.43 -8.36 -23.76
C LEU A 349 -20.99 -9.79 -23.82
N ASN A 350 -20.85 -10.56 -22.74
CA ASN A 350 -21.37 -11.93 -22.66
C ASN A 350 -22.91 -11.99 -22.69
N ALA A 351 -23.59 -10.95 -22.18
CA ALA A 351 -25.05 -10.88 -22.22
C ALA A 351 -25.58 -10.62 -23.65
N GLY A 352 -24.81 -9.91 -24.48
CA GLY A 352 -25.14 -9.62 -25.87
C GLY A 352 -25.00 -10.80 -26.83
N GLU A 353 -24.11 -11.77 -26.53
CA GLU A 353 -23.91 -12.98 -27.35
C GLU A 353 -25.02 -14.03 -27.17
N SER A 354 -25.86 -13.89 -26.14
CA SER A 354 -26.94 -14.83 -25.80
C SER A 354 -28.31 -14.44 -26.40
N SER A 355 -28.37 -13.44 -27.29
CA SER A 355 -29.61 -12.90 -27.88
C SER A 355 -29.74 -13.14 -29.37
#